data_AF-A0A958A7W1-F1
#
_entry.id   AF-A0A958A7W1-F1
#
_cell.length_a   1.000
_cell.length_b   1.000
_cell.length_c   1.000
_cell.angle_alpha   90.00
_cell.angle_beta   90.00
_cell.angle_gamma   90.00
#
_symmetry.space_group_name_H-M   'P 1'
#
loop_
_entity.id
_entity.type
_entity.pdbx_description
1 polymer ?
#
loop_
_entity_poly.entity_id
_entity_poly.type
_entity_poly.pdbx_seq_one_letter_code
_entity_poly.pdbx_strand_id
1 'polypeptide(L)'
;MKTIYKLFYFMTALLILAMFLPAITIAQDDVTCESEVTVAEGDWLSTIAEDAYGDPTVYTGIAAATNLKAKTDSTFATIDSNDVIEPGWKLCIPDQATAQQLSTTAAPAETSVLTIDQLANATYTGIYDDQEVTLTDGQYEGEPFVEGGASRPTVNFNPNDVAFGDLNGDGVEDAAVLLSENSGGSGT
;
A
#
# COMPACT_ATOMS: atom_id res chain seq x y z
N MET A 1 -41.29 1.97 -57.67
CA MET A 1 -41.53 2.46 -56.29
C MET A 1 -41.68 1.33 -55.26
N LYS A 2 -42.57 0.34 -55.43
CA LYS A 2 -42.72 -0.80 -54.49
C LYS A 2 -41.44 -1.63 -54.24
N THR A 3 -40.56 -1.76 -55.23
CA THR A 3 -39.26 -2.46 -55.11
C THR A 3 -38.20 -1.66 -54.32
N ILE A 4 -38.26 -0.33 -54.35
CA ILE A 4 -37.34 0.55 -53.60
C ILE A 4 -37.71 0.54 -52.12
N TYR A 5 -38.99 0.55 -51.77
CA TYR A 5 -39.44 0.39 -50.38
C TYR A 5 -39.06 -0.97 -49.80
N LYS A 6 -39.09 -2.06 -50.58
CA LYS A 6 -38.62 -3.39 -50.13
C LYS A 6 -37.12 -3.42 -49.86
N LEU A 7 -36.32 -2.77 -50.69
CA LEU A 7 -34.86 -2.69 -50.52
C LEU A 7 -34.49 -1.80 -49.33
N PHE A 8 -35.20 -0.67 -49.13
CA PHE A 8 -35.05 0.20 -47.98
C PHE A 8 -35.45 -0.51 -46.68
N TYR A 9 -36.56 -1.26 -46.69
CA TYR A 9 -37.03 -2.00 -45.51
C TYR A 9 -36.09 -3.15 -45.13
N PHE A 10 -35.48 -3.82 -46.12
CA PHE A 10 -34.50 -4.87 -45.87
C PHE A 10 -33.20 -4.32 -45.28
N MET A 11 -32.77 -3.14 -45.75
CA MET A 11 -31.57 -2.47 -45.24
C MET A 11 -31.78 -1.87 -43.84
N THR A 12 -32.97 -1.32 -43.55
CA THR A 12 -33.31 -0.86 -42.19
C THR A 12 -33.52 -2.03 -41.22
N ALA A 13 -34.10 -3.15 -41.66
CA ALA A 13 -34.25 -4.35 -40.83
C ALA A 13 -32.89 -4.99 -40.47
N LEU A 14 -31.93 -4.97 -41.40
CA LEU A 14 -30.57 -5.46 -41.16
C LEU A 14 -29.79 -4.56 -40.18
N LEU A 15 -30.06 -3.24 -40.20
CA LEU A 15 -29.44 -2.26 -39.31
C LEU A 15 -30.03 -2.29 -37.89
N ILE A 16 -31.30 -2.68 -37.75
CA ILE A 16 -31.95 -2.90 -36.44
C ILE A 16 -31.55 -4.26 -35.83
N LEU A 17 -31.25 -5.28 -36.65
CA LEU A 17 -30.82 -6.60 -36.16
C LEU A 17 -29.39 -6.59 -35.56
N ALA A 18 -28.55 -5.63 -35.96
CA ALA A 18 -27.21 -5.44 -35.38
C ALA A 18 -27.21 -4.79 -33.98
N MET A 19 -28.34 -4.25 -33.51
CA MET A 19 -28.48 -3.66 -32.16
C MET A 19 -28.84 -4.68 -31.06
N PHE A 20 -28.97 -5.96 -31.40
CA PHE A 20 -29.20 -7.07 -30.45
C PHE A 20 -28.00 -8.02 -30.34
N LEU A 21 -26.77 -7.49 -30.37
CA LEU A 21 -25.63 -8.24 -29.87
C LEU A 21 -25.71 -8.24 -28.33
N PRO A 22 -25.63 -9.41 -27.67
CA PRO A 22 -25.56 -9.43 -26.22
C PRO A 22 -24.32 -8.65 -25.79
N ALA A 23 -24.49 -7.66 -24.91
CA ALA A 23 -23.38 -7.12 -24.16
C ALA A 23 -22.73 -8.31 -23.43
N ILE A 24 -21.46 -8.57 -23.69
CA ILE A 24 -20.69 -9.51 -22.88
C ILE A 24 -20.56 -8.83 -21.52
N THR A 25 -21.47 -9.15 -20.60
CA THR A 25 -21.34 -8.79 -19.20
C THR A 25 -20.17 -9.59 -18.67
N ILE A 26 -18.98 -8.98 -18.61
CA ILE A 26 -17.88 -9.52 -17.82
C ILE A 26 -18.29 -9.33 -16.36
N ALA A 27 -18.99 -10.32 -15.80
CA ALA A 27 -19.22 -10.38 -14.36
C ALA A 27 -17.88 -10.75 -13.72
N GLN A 28 -17.12 -9.74 -13.28
CA GLN A 28 -15.79 -9.89 -12.70
C GLN A 28 -15.83 -9.74 -11.16
N ASP A 29 -16.95 -10.11 -10.52
CA ASP A 29 -17.16 -9.85 -9.08
C ASP A 29 -16.99 -11.07 -8.16
N ASP A 30 -16.80 -12.28 -8.69
CA ASP A 30 -16.67 -13.48 -7.85
C ASP A 30 -15.30 -14.15 -8.04
N VAL A 31 -14.37 -13.88 -7.11
CA VAL A 31 -13.09 -14.60 -7.02
C VAL A 31 -13.38 -16.03 -6.60
N THR A 32 -12.92 -17.02 -7.37
CA THR A 32 -13.05 -18.44 -7.00
C THR A 32 -11.84 -18.88 -6.20
N CYS A 33 -12.05 -19.51 -5.04
CA CYS A 33 -10.96 -20.15 -4.28
C CYS A 33 -10.71 -21.54 -4.88
N GLU A 34 -9.55 -21.74 -5.50
CA GLU A 34 -9.10 -23.05 -5.96
C GLU A 34 -8.80 -23.97 -4.75
N SER A 35 -8.30 -23.39 -3.68
CA SER A 35 -8.23 -24.03 -2.37
C SER A 35 -8.50 -23.06 -1.22
N GLU A 36 -8.72 -23.62 -0.04
CA GLU A 36 -8.94 -22.87 1.19
C GLU A 36 -7.90 -23.33 2.21
N VAL A 37 -7.23 -22.37 2.85
CA VAL A 37 -6.20 -22.63 3.86
C VAL A 37 -6.66 -22.09 5.20
N THR A 38 -6.40 -22.83 6.26
CA THR A 38 -6.52 -22.33 7.63
C THR A 38 -5.13 -22.00 8.15
N VAL A 39 -4.91 -20.75 8.54
CA VAL A 39 -3.62 -20.26 9.06
C VAL A 39 -3.24 -21.04 10.31
N ALA A 40 -2.03 -21.61 10.32
CA ALA A 40 -1.42 -22.24 11.49
C ALA A 40 -0.52 -21.25 12.26
N GLU A 41 -0.09 -21.64 13.46
CA GLU A 41 0.87 -20.85 14.23
C GLU A 41 2.22 -20.77 13.51
N GLY A 42 2.67 -19.54 13.24
CA GLY A 42 3.95 -19.27 12.54
C GLY A 42 3.83 -19.13 11.03
N ASP A 43 2.63 -19.28 10.46
CA ASP A 43 2.39 -19.01 9.04
C ASP A 43 2.45 -17.51 8.73
N TRP A 44 2.95 -17.20 7.53
CA TRP A 44 2.92 -15.87 6.92
C TRP A 44 2.21 -15.96 5.57
N LEU A 45 1.62 -14.86 5.09
CA LEU A 45 0.99 -14.86 3.76
C LEU A 45 1.99 -15.23 2.65
N SER A 46 3.25 -14.80 2.77
CA SER A 46 4.33 -15.12 1.84
C SER A 46 4.74 -16.59 1.87
N THR A 47 4.72 -17.25 3.02
CA THR A 47 4.99 -18.69 3.11
C THR A 47 3.84 -19.50 2.53
N ILE A 48 2.59 -19.06 2.73
CA ILE A 48 1.41 -19.67 2.10
C ILE A 48 1.46 -19.49 0.57
N ALA A 49 1.90 -18.33 0.08
CA ALA A 49 2.08 -18.08 -1.35
C ALA A 49 3.19 -18.94 -1.97
N GLU A 50 4.33 -19.09 -1.27
CA GLU A 50 5.38 -20.02 -1.67
C GLU A 50 4.85 -21.45 -1.77
N ASP A 51 4.12 -21.92 -0.76
CA ASP A 51 3.58 -23.28 -0.74
C ASP A 51 2.52 -23.51 -1.84
N ALA A 52 1.68 -22.51 -2.11
CA ALA A 52 0.62 -22.60 -3.10
C ALA A 52 1.12 -22.46 -4.55
N TYR A 53 2.11 -21.59 -4.78
CA TYR A 53 2.47 -21.12 -6.12
C TYR A 53 3.96 -21.25 -6.46
N GLY A 54 4.82 -21.55 -5.49
CA GLY A 54 6.27 -21.47 -5.64
C GLY A 54 6.78 -20.05 -5.88
N ASP A 55 5.99 -19.05 -5.49
CA ASP A 55 6.31 -17.63 -5.62
C ASP A 55 5.80 -16.91 -4.36
N PRO A 56 6.68 -16.44 -3.47
CA PRO A 56 6.26 -15.82 -2.23
C PRO A 56 5.79 -14.38 -2.46
N THR A 57 6.04 -13.79 -3.63
CA THR A 57 5.78 -12.37 -3.93
C THR A 57 4.32 -12.08 -4.25
N VAL A 58 3.52 -13.11 -4.55
CA VAL A 58 2.09 -12.96 -4.91
C VAL A 58 1.14 -13.02 -3.71
N TYR A 59 1.69 -12.94 -2.50
CA TYR A 59 0.95 -13.03 -1.24
C TYR A 59 -0.15 -11.97 -1.09
N THR A 60 0.04 -10.78 -1.66
CA THR A 60 -0.97 -9.71 -1.66
C THR A 60 -2.23 -10.10 -2.45
N GLY A 61 -2.07 -10.93 -3.48
CA GLY A 61 -3.16 -11.53 -4.23
C GLY A 61 -4.03 -12.45 -3.39
N ILE A 62 -3.43 -13.22 -2.46
CA ILE A 62 -4.16 -14.07 -1.51
C ILE A 62 -4.97 -13.22 -0.55
N ALA A 63 -4.39 -12.14 -0.01
CA ALA A 63 -5.08 -11.23 0.88
C ALA A 63 -6.29 -10.57 0.18
N ALA A 64 -6.08 -10.09 -1.04
CA ALA A 64 -7.13 -9.50 -1.86
C ALA A 64 -8.27 -10.48 -2.17
N ALA A 65 -7.93 -11.70 -2.57
CA ALA A 65 -8.90 -12.77 -2.83
C ALA A 65 -9.72 -13.10 -1.58
N THR A 66 -9.05 -13.20 -0.43
CA THR A 66 -9.68 -13.49 0.86
C THR A 66 -10.65 -12.36 1.25
N ASN A 67 -10.24 -11.10 1.14
CA ASN A 67 -11.09 -9.94 1.41
C ASN A 67 -12.28 -9.82 0.44
N LEU A 68 -12.09 -10.19 -0.83
CA LEU A 68 -13.18 -10.23 -1.81
C LEU A 68 -14.20 -11.32 -1.44
N LYS A 69 -13.73 -12.48 -0.97
CA LYS A 69 -14.62 -13.53 -0.45
C LYS A 69 -15.30 -13.17 0.86
N ALA A 70 -14.62 -12.51 1.79
CA ALA A 70 -15.19 -12.08 3.06
C ALA A 70 -16.44 -11.19 2.90
N LYS A 71 -16.57 -10.48 1.76
CA LYS A 71 -17.77 -9.68 1.43
C LYS A 71 -19.03 -10.52 1.19
N THR A 72 -18.88 -11.75 0.72
CA THR A 72 -19.99 -12.64 0.36
C THR A 72 -20.10 -13.86 1.28
N ASP A 73 -19.02 -14.24 1.94
CA ASP A 73 -18.93 -15.32 2.91
C ASP A 73 -18.10 -14.89 4.13
N SER A 74 -18.79 -14.62 5.24
CA SER A 74 -18.17 -14.15 6.48
C SER A 74 -17.35 -15.20 7.23
N THR A 75 -17.20 -16.42 6.69
CA THR A 75 -16.29 -17.42 7.26
C THR A 75 -14.83 -17.19 6.85
N PHE A 76 -14.59 -16.41 5.79
CA PHE A 76 -13.27 -15.96 5.41
C PHE A 76 -12.81 -14.77 6.26
N ALA A 77 -11.51 -14.67 6.48
CA ALA A 77 -10.93 -13.57 7.25
C ALA A 77 -11.05 -12.23 6.52
N THR A 78 -11.13 -11.15 7.29
CA THR A 78 -10.87 -9.80 6.79
C THR A 78 -9.44 -9.44 7.17
N ILE A 79 -8.60 -9.20 6.18
CA ILE A 79 -7.18 -8.89 6.35
C ILE A 79 -7.00 -7.39 6.17
N ASP A 80 -6.76 -6.68 7.27
CA ASP A 80 -6.55 -5.23 7.27
C ASP A 80 -5.08 -4.84 7.01
N SER A 81 -4.13 -5.73 7.36
CA SER A 81 -2.69 -5.58 7.10
C SER A 81 -2.12 -6.92 6.67
N ASN A 82 -1.27 -6.92 5.63
CA ASN A 82 -0.70 -8.16 5.08
C ASN A 82 0.39 -8.76 5.99
N ASP A 83 0.90 -7.99 6.94
CA ASP A 83 1.92 -8.45 7.90
C ASP A 83 1.30 -9.17 9.11
N VAL A 84 -0.03 -9.16 9.22
CA VAL A 84 -0.75 -9.73 10.36
C VAL A 84 -1.79 -10.74 9.88
N ILE A 85 -1.54 -12.01 10.17
CA ILE A 85 -2.54 -13.09 10.08
C ILE A 85 -2.57 -13.88 11.40
N GLU A 86 -3.76 -14.25 11.86
CA GLU A 86 -3.92 -14.99 13.12
C GLU A 86 -4.18 -16.48 12.86
N PRO A 87 -3.68 -17.37 13.73
CA PRO A 87 -4.01 -18.78 13.67
C PRO A 87 -5.52 -19.03 13.69
N GLY A 88 -6.00 -19.88 12.80
CA GLY A 88 -7.42 -20.22 12.63
C GLY A 88 -8.16 -19.39 11.57
N TRP A 89 -7.53 -18.35 11.00
CA TRP A 89 -8.12 -17.61 9.88
C TRP A 89 -8.27 -18.48 8.64
N LYS A 90 -9.42 -18.38 7.97
CA LYS A 90 -9.68 -19.06 6.71
C LYS A 90 -9.35 -18.11 5.55
N LEU A 91 -8.41 -18.52 4.71
CA LEU A 91 -7.93 -17.77 3.54
C LEU A 91 -8.42 -18.41 2.24
N CYS A 92 -8.68 -17.56 1.25
CA CYS A 92 -9.00 -17.96 -0.11
C CYS A 92 -7.71 -18.02 -0.94
N ILE A 93 -7.37 -19.19 -1.47
CA ILE A 93 -6.25 -19.37 -2.39
C ILE A 93 -6.84 -19.51 -3.80
N PRO A 94 -6.85 -18.45 -4.63
CA PRO A 94 -7.31 -18.53 -6.01
C PRO A 94 -6.28 -19.22 -6.91
N ASP A 95 -6.57 -19.37 -8.20
CA ASP A 95 -5.55 -19.76 -9.16
C ASP A 95 -4.42 -18.71 -9.24
N GLN A 96 -3.21 -19.14 -9.62
CA GLN A 96 -2.03 -18.28 -9.62
C GLN A 96 -2.17 -17.05 -10.53
N ALA A 97 -2.83 -17.16 -11.67
CA ALA A 97 -3.00 -16.04 -12.59
C ALA A 97 -3.94 -14.98 -11.98
N THR A 98 -5.00 -15.43 -11.32
CA THR A 98 -5.89 -14.57 -10.55
C THR A 98 -5.15 -13.95 -9.36
N ALA A 99 -4.36 -14.71 -8.60
CA ALA A 99 -3.54 -14.17 -7.51
C ALA A 99 -2.58 -13.09 -8.00
N GLN A 100 -1.91 -13.29 -9.14
CA GLN A 100 -1.01 -12.30 -9.73
C GLN A 100 -1.78 -11.05 -10.18
N GLN A 101 -2.90 -11.22 -10.87
CA GLN A 101 -3.72 -10.09 -11.30
C GLN A 101 -4.22 -9.29 -10.09
N LEU A 102 -4.67 -9.98 -9.05
CA LEU A 102 -5.07 -9.35 -7.79
C LEU A 102 -3.88 -8.72 -7.08
N SER A 103 -2.67 -9.29 -7.13
CA SER A 103 -1.46 -8.67 -6.56
C SER A 103 -1.12 -7.34 -7.27
N THR A 104 -1.33 -7.26 -8.59
CA THR A 104 -1.11 -6.02 -9.34
C THR A 104 -2.22 -4.97 -9.16
N THR A 105 -3.43 -5.39 -8.80
CA THR A 105 -4.61 -4.51 -8.65
C THR A 105 -4.88 -4.13 -7.19
N ALA A 106 -4.58 -5.04 -6.28
CA ALA A 106 -4.66 -4.91 -4.84
C ALA A 106 -3.32 -4.50 -4.24
N ALA A 107 -2.61 -3.62 -4.93
CA ALA A 107 -1.69 -2.70 -4.27
C ALA A 107 -2.47 -1.46 -3.81
N PRO A 108 -3.22 -1.46 -2.69
CA PRO A 108 -3.24 -0.28 -1.85
C PRO A 108 -1.92 -0.25 -1.09
N ALA A 109 -1.12 0.76 -1.42
CA ALA A 109 0.05 1.26 -0.72
C ALA A 109 0.20 0.85 0.77
N GLU A 110 1.22 0.05 1.07
CA GLU A 110 2.18 0.42 2.13
C GLU A 110 3.29 1.31 1.57
N THR A 111 2.98 2.06 0.52
CA THR A 111 3.65 3.33 0.27
C THR A 111 3.13 4.31 1.31
N SER A 112 3.61 4.23 2.55
CA SER A 112 3.87 5.48 3.25
C SER A 112 4.94 6.18 2.43
N VAL A 113 4.52 6.86 1.36
CA VAL A 113 5.41 7.76 0.62
C VAL A 113 5.92 8.71 1.66
N LEU A 114 7.19 8.57 2.02
CA LEU A 114 7.79 9.39 3.05
C LEU A 114 7.69 10.84 2.57
N THR A 115 6.85 11.62 3.24
CA THR A 115 6.57 13.00 2.85
C THR A 115 7.47 13.97 3.60
N ILE A 116 7.68 15.15 3.01
CA ILE A 116 8.38 16.25 3.67
C ILE A 116 7.71 16.60 5.01
N ASP A 117 6.38 16.56 5.09
CA ASP A 117 5.64 16.87 6.33
C ASP A 117 5.89 15.82 7.41
N GLN A 118 6.01 14.54 7.04
CA GLN A 118 6.39 13.48 7.98
C GLN A 118 7.82 13.68 8.47
N LEU A 119 8.76 14.04 7.59
CA LEU A 119 10.15 14.35 7.97
C LEU A 119 10.23 15.59 8.89
N ALA A 120 9.38 16.59 8.66
CA ALA A 120 9.29 17.80 9.49
C ALA A 120 8.69 17.53 10.88
N ASN A 121 8.02 16.38 11.08
CA ASN A 121 7.41 15.98 12.35
C ASN A 121 8.00 14.67 12.90
N ALA A 122 9.11 14.20 12.33
CA ALA A 122 9.76 12.96 12.72
C ALA A 122 10.59 13.13 14.01
N THR A 123 10.90 11.98 14.62
CA THR A 123 11.87 11.90 15.72
C THR A 123 13.21 11.43 15.18
N TYR A 124 14.26 12.21 15.45
CA TYR A 124 15.63 11.96 15.03
C TYR A 124 16.50 11.56 16.23
N THR A 125 17.35 10.56 16.01
CA THR A 125 18.30 10.05 17.01
C THR A 125 19.74 10.36 16.59
N GLY A 126 20.67 10.42 17.56
CA GLY A 126 22.10 10.60 17.29
C GLY A 126 22.53 12.06 17.07
N ILE A 127 21.63 13.03 17.28
CA ILE A 127 21.97 14.46 17.35
C ILE A 127 22.63 14.79 18.69
N TYR A 128 22.11 14.20 19.78
CA TYR A 128 22.69 14.23 21.12
C TYR A 128 22.84 12.79 21.63
N ASP A 129 23.84 12.54 22.46
CA ASP A 129 24.24 11.18 22.86
C ASP A 129 23.11 10.35 23.52
N ASP A 130 22.27 11.00 24.35
CA ASP A 130 21.24 10.32 25.15
C ASP A 130 19.84 10.95 24.99
N GLN A 131 19.58 11.62 23.86
CA GLN A 131 18.32 12.32 23.66
C GLN A 131 17.79 12.21 22.24
N GLU A 132 16.53 11.81 22.13
CA GLU A 132 15.77 11.86 20.89
C GLU A 132 15.23 13.28 20.63
N VAL A 133 15.23 13.69 19.37
CA VAL A 133 14.80 15.01 18.93
C VAL A 133 13.55 14.87 18.07
N THR A 134 12.39 15.11 18.65
CA THR A 134 11.13 15.18 17.91
C THR A 134 10.94 16.58 17.37
N LEU A 135 10.85 16.71 16.05
CA LEU A 135 10.52 17.98 15.41
C LEU A 135 9.00 18.23 15.46
N THR A 136 8.63 19.50 15.47
CA THR A 136 7.25 19.96 15.22
C THR A 136 7.33 21.03 14.15
N ASP A 137 6.69 20.80 13.00
CA ASP A 137 6.75 21.69 11.83
C ASP A 137 8.19 22.08 11.44
N GLY A 138 9.10 21.11 11.51
CA GLY A 138 10.51 21.21 11.13
C GLY A 138 11.43 21.82 12.19
N GLN A 139 10.95 22.04 13.42
CA GLN A 139 11.70 22.72 14.48
C GLN A 139 11.70 21.93 15.79
N TYR A 140 12.80 22.04 16.53
CA TYR A 140 12.93 21.58 17.90
C TYR A 140 13.69 22.61 18.73
N GLU A 141 13.26 22.81 19.99
CA GLU A 141 13.95 23.61 20.99
C GLU A 141 14.02 22.84 22.32
N GLY A 142 15.23 22.46 22.72
CA GLY A 142 15.48 21.65 23.90
C GLY A 142 15.63 22.45 25.18
N GLU A 143 15.79 21.77 26.31
CA GLU A 143 16.10 22.42 27.58
C GLU A 143 17.53 23.01 27.60
N PRO A 144 17.78 24.05 28.39
CA PRO A 144 19.13 24.56 28.59
C PRO A 144 20.09 23.47 29.10
N PHE A 145 21.31 23.43 28.55
CA PHE A 145 22.34 22.46 28.97
C PHE A 145 22.81 22.64 30.42
N VAL A 146 22.58 23.82 30.99
CA VAL A 146 22.92 24.13 32.38
C VAL A 146 21.67 24.63 33.09
N GLU A 147 21.50 24.21 34.34
CA GLU A 147 20.39 24.66 35.18
C GLU A 147 20.40 26.20 35.31
N GLY A 148 19.30 26.84 34.93
CA GLY A 148 19.18 28.30 34.90
C GLY A 148 19.84 28.99 33.69
N GLY A 149 20.36 28.23 32.72
CA GLY A 149 20.89 28.78 31.48
C GLY A 149 19.81 29.43 30.61
N ALA A 150 20.16 30.53 29.93
CA ALA A 150 19.26 31.20 28.99
C ALA A 150 19.32 30.63 27.57
N SER A 151 20.40 29.91 27.22
CA SER A 151 20.58 29.30 25.91
C SER A 151 19.91 27.94 25.84
N ARG A 152 19.06 27.76 24.83
CA ARG A 152 18.39 26.49 24.52
C ARG A 152 18.91 25.95 23.19
N PRO A 153 19.24 24.66 23.09
CA PRO A 153 19.63 24.06 21.83
C PRO A 153 18.46 24.05 20.85
N THR A 154 18.75 24.22 19.57
CA THR A 154 17.75 24.18 18.50
C THR A 154 18.17 23.24 17.39
N VAL A 155 17.19 22.59 16.78
CA VAL A 155 17.38 21.79 15.55
C VAL A 155 16.34 22.23 14.54
N ASN A 156 16.78 22.49 13.31
CA ASN A 156 15.92 22.91 12.21
C ASN A 156 16.08 21.97 11.02
N PHE A 157 14.97 21.50 10.49
CA PHE A 157 14.90 20.71 9.26
C PHE A 157 14.99 21.62 8.04
N ASN A 158 15.77 21.21 7.03
CA ASN A 158 15.84 21.91 5.76
C ASN A 158 15.03 21.17 4.68
N PRO A 159 13.80 21.63 4.37
CA PRO A 159 12.89 20.92 3.47
C PRO A 159 13.35 20.92 2.01
N ASN A 160 14.32 21.76 1.63
CA ASN A 160 14.82 21.83 0.26
C ASN A 160 16.01 20.88 0.03
N ASP A 161 16.59 20.33 1.09
CA ASP A 161 17.78 19.47 1.05
C ASP A 161 17.42 18.06 1.53
N VAL A 162 16.54 17.40 0.77
CA VAL A 162 16.07 16.02 0.99
C VAL A 162 16.32 15.19 -0.25
N ALA A 163 16.86 13.99 -0.07
CA ALA A 163 17.03 12.99 -1.12
C ALA A 163 16.22 11.74 -0.78
N PHE A 164 15.36 11.30 -1.70
CA PHE A 164 14.57 10.09 -1.57
C PHE A 164 15.20 8.94 -2.37
N GLY A 165 15.05 7.72 -1.85
CA GLY A 165 15.48 6.50 -2.52
C GLY A 165 15.47 5.31 -1.58
N ASP A 166 15.53 4.11 -2.13
CA ASP A 166 15.62 2.87 -1.37
C ASP A 166 17.05 2.68 -0.84
N LEU A 167 17.30 3.07 0.40
CA LEU A 167 18.61 3.01 1.05
C LEU A 167 18.88 1.65 1.70
N ASN A 168 17.83 0.87 1.99
CA ASN A 168 17.93 -0.41 2.69
C ASN A 168 17.70 -1.65 1.79
N GLY A 169 17.18 -1.47 0.57
CA GLY A 169 16.92 -2.49 -0.44
C GLY A 169 15.57 -3.20 -0.33
N ASP A 170 14.58 -2.65 0.40
CA ASP A 170 13.26 -3.26 0.63
C ASP A 170 12.21 -2.89 -0.43
N GLY A 171 12.54 -2.00 -1.36
CA GLY A 171 11.63 -1.52 -2.41
C GLY A 171 10.66 -0.42 -1.97
N VAL A 172 10.81 0.11 -0.75
CA VAL A 172 10.12 1.30 -0.23
C VAL A 172 11.10 2.50 -0.27
N GLU A 173 10.59 3.73 -0.46
CA GLU A 173 11.45 4.92 -0.46
C GLU A 173 11.84 5.32 0.97
N ASP A 174 13.13 5.41 1.23
CA ASP A 174 13.71 6.10 2.39
C ASP A 174 14.02 7.57 2.05
N ALA A 175 14.45 8.34 3.05
CA ALA A 175 14.97 9.69 2.87
C ALA A 175 16.28 9.93 3.62
N ALA A 176 17.18 10.65 2.97
CA ALA A 176 18.29 11.34 3.61
C ALA A 176 17.94 12.83 3.75
N VAL A 177 18.10 13.39 4.94
CA VAL A 177 17.74 14.78 5.27
C VAL A 177 18.92 15.56 5.82
N LEU A 178 18.90 16.88 5.65
CA LEU A 178 19.83 17.80 6.31
C LEU A 178 19.16 18.50 7.50
N LEU A 179 19.80 18.42 8.67
CA LEU A 179 19.39 19.13 9.88
C LEU A 179 20.46 20.15 10.27
N SER A 180 20.02 21.33 10.71
CA SER A 180 20.89 22.37 11.28
C SER A 180 20.71 22.41 12.80
N GLU A 181 21.76 22.01 13.53
CA GLU A 181 21.80 22.06 15.00
C GLU A 181 22.55 23.32 15.46
N ASN A 182 22.05 23.93 16.53
CA ASN A 182 22.71 25.03 17.23
C ASN A 182 22.55 24.86 18.75
N SER A 183 23.66 24.54 19.41
CA SER A 183 23.74 24.30 20.85
C SER A 183 23.66 25.57 21.72
N GLY A 184 23.59 26.76 21.12
CA GLY A 184 23.34 28.02 21.84
C GLY A 184 24.53 28.56 22.65
N GLY A 185 25.74 28.04 22.48
CA GLY A 185 26.95 28.53 23.14
C GLY A 185 27.68 29.60 22.31
N SER A 186 27.84 30.82 22.84
CA SER A 186 28.57 31.90 22.15
C SER A 186 30.05 32.04 22.56
N GLY A 187 30.62 31.09 23.30
CA GLY A 187 32.02 31.03 23.75
C GLY A 187 32.70 32.39 23.99
N THR A 188 32.68 32.90 25.22
CA THR A 188 33.64 33.93 25.66
C THR A 188 34.91 33.30 26.19
#